data_AF-A0A953RP61-F1
#
_entry.id   AF-A0A953RP61-F1
#
_cell.length_a   1.000
_cell.length_b   1.000
_cell.length_c   1.000
_cell.angle_alpha   90.00
_cell.angle_beta   90.00
_cell.angle_gamma   90.00
#
_symmetry.space_group_name_H-M   'P 1'
#
loop_
_entity.id
_entity.type
_entity.pdbx_description
1 polymer ?
#
loop_
_entity_poly.entity_id
_entity_poly.type
_entity_poly.pdbx_seq_one_letter_code
_entity_poly.pdbx_strand_id
1 'polypeptide(L)'
;MFRKLFVALALVACALPVVAGEKSRLQLTSELFALIDQADEMVVYSEGFKREFVVYRSSSRKDFEQLKSAITLKRTGGPFQCACMDGPEIALLKNKKEIATVWNHEGTAIGSSVWNGDWYNGDADRWLRWFDARGMTGAREFFNQVHREEIRAKEDERRWLKTMPSSLKPLWSNAVSQYQPPGKYPNLEPLNLALAKQYADISGRIRALMAWYGSGAGPWSGFPGYEEIAEKLLRQYPAKVLIEAVESRNLTDQELEGAARIFGGWTPVRDSTPIPADLRHALLEHCLKSSDQDKVERAQRAFASEK
;
A
#
# COMPACT_ATOMS: atom_id res chain seq x y z
N MET A 1 53.65 54.46 1.81
CA MET A 1 52.30 55.05 1.92
C MET A 1 51.32 53.95 2.32
N PHE A 2 50.64 54.12 3.48
CA PHE A 2 49.44 53.43 4.00
C PHE A 2 49.49 51.89 4.19
N ARG A 3 49.76 51.32 5.39
CA ARG A 3 48.91 51.15 6.61
C ARG A 3 47.50 50.60 6.35
N LYS A 4 47.21 49.39 6.88
CA LYS A 4 45.94 48.84 7.45
C LYS A 4 46.21 47.38 7.89
N LEU A 5 46.63 47.10 9.12
CA LEU A 5 45.81 46.83 10.31
C LEU A 5 44.44 46.21 10.01
N PHE A 6 44.30 44.89 10.18
CA PHE A 6 43.02 44.24 10.44
C PHE A 6 43.15 43.38 11.69
N VAL A 7 42.29 43.69 12.65
CA VAL A 7 42.12 43.04 13.95
C VAL A 7 41.44 41.69 13.72
N ALA A 8 42.08 40.61 14.17
CA ALA A 8 41.46 39.30 14.29
C ALA A 8 40.48 39.33 15.47
N LEU A 9 39.18 39.36 15.19
CA LEU A 9 38.14 39.18 16.20
C LEU A 9 37.89 37.68 16.36
N ALA A 10 38.20 37.15 17.54
CA ALA A 10 37.86 35.80 17.95
C ALA A 10 36.33 35.67 18.13
N LEU A 11 35.70 34.84 17.31
CA LEU A 11 34.37 34.29 17.57
C LEU A 11 34.53 32.82 17.95
N VAL A 12 34.74 32.57 19.24
CA VAL A 12 34.49 31.25 19.83
C VAL A 12 32.98 31.13 19.99
N ALA A 13 32.31 30.67 18.93
CA ALA A 13 30.97 30.15 19.05
C ALA A 13 31.08 28.75 19.66
N CYS A 14 30.83 28.65 20.98
CA CYS A 14 30.52 27.38 21.61
C CYS A 14 29.22 26.85 21.02
N ALA A 15 29.31 26.10 19.92
CA ALA A 15 28.25 25.19 19.50
C ALA A 15 28.22 24.06 20.52
N LEU A 16 27.43 24.21 21.58
CA LEU A 16 26.96 23.05 22.33
C LEU A 16 25.99 22.31 21.41
N PRO A 17 26.29 21.07 20.98
CA PRO A 17 25.26 20.27 20.39
C PRO A 17 24.29 19.92 21.51
N VAL A 18 23.10 20.52 21.50
CA VAL A 18 21.95 19.97 22.22
C VAL A 18 21.57 18.68 21.49
N VAL A 19 22.35 17.63 21.75
CA VAL A 19 21.90 16.26 21.47
C VAL A 19 20.96 15.93 22.61
N ALA A 20 19.70 16.32 22.47
CA ALA A 20 18.65 15.65 23.23
C ALA A 20 18.72 14.18 22.81
N GLY A 21 19.35 13.35 23.63
CA GLY A 21 19.52 11.94 23.32
C GLY A 21 18.14 11.32 23.13
N GLU A 22 17.91 10.72 21.96
CA GLU A 22 16.70 9.93 21.74
C GLU A 22 16.59 8.87 22.84
N LYS A 23 15.49 8.88 23.58
CA LYS A 23 15.21 7.87 24.60
C LYS A 23 15.20 6.50 23.91
N SER A 24 15.85 5.53 24.54
CA SER A 24 15.81 4.16 24.04
C SER A 24 14.37 3.61 24.11
N ARG A 25 14.02 2.68 23.21
CA ARG A 25 12.75 1.92 23.24
C ARG A 25 12.41 1.38 24.63
N LEU A 26 13.40 0.87 25.36
CA LEU A 26 13.23 0.35 26.72
C LEU A 26 12.81 1.45 27.69
N GLN A 27 13.44 2.63 27.62
CA GLN A 27 13.06 3.78 28.45
C GLN A 27 11.64 4.26 28.12
N LEU A 28 11.29 4.37 26.84
CA LEU A 28 9.94 4.77 26.40
C LEU A 28 8.86 3.77 26.86
N THR A 29 9.14 2.48 26.75
CA THR A 29 8.21 1.43 27.21
C THR A 29 8.05 1.49 28.73
N SER A 30 9.15 1.64 29.47
CA SER A 30 9.12 1.78 30.93
C SER A 30 8.35 3.03 31.38
N GLU A 31 8.49 4.15 30.66
CA GLU A 31 7.75 5.39 30.92
C GLU A 31 6.24 5.20 30.71
N LEU A 32 5.84 4.56 29.61
CA LEU A 32 4.43 4.21 29.40
C LEU A 32 3.91 3.27 30.50
N PHE A 33 4.69 2.26 30.90
CA PHE A 33 4.28 1.33 31.95
C PHE A 33 4.12 2.03 33.30
N ALA A 34 4.99 2.99 33.62
CA ALA A 34 4.83 3.82 34.81
C ALA A 34 3.57 4.70 34.76
N LEU A 35 3.13 5.15 33.58
CA LEU A 35 1.87 5.88 33.41
C LEU A 35 0.66 4.96 33.53
N ILE A 36 0.73 3.74 32.98
CA ILE A 36 -0.27 2.69 33.18
C ILE A 36 -0.44 2.37 34.67
N ASP A 37 0.65 2.36 35.44
CA ASP A 37 0.63 2.13 36.90
C ASP A 37 0.02 3.29 37.69
N GLN A 38 0.10 4.52 37.17
CA GLN A 38 -0.46 5.72 37.81
C GLN A 38 -1.93 5.97 37.49
N ALA A 39 -2.45 5.37 36.42
CA ALA A 39 -3.83 5.53 36.00
C ALA A 39 -4.79 4.87 36.99
N ASP A 40 -5.90 5.55 37.28
CA ASP A 40 -7.02 5.03 38.08
C ASP A 40 -8.19 4.54 37.20
N GLU A 41 -8.18 4.94 35.93
CA GLU A 41 -9.18 4.54 34.95
C GLU A 41 -8.56 4.40 33.55
N MET A 42 -9.08 3.44 32.80
CA MET A 42 -8.79 3.23 31.40
C MET A 42 -10.09 3.25 30.61
N VAL A 43 -10.08 3.98 29.50
CA VAL A 43 -11.21 4.11 28.59
C VAL A 43 -10.74 3.70 27.20
N VAL A 44 -11.43 2.75 26.58
CA VAL A 44 -11.17 2.36 25.20
C VAL A 44 -12.25 2.95 24.33
N TYR A 45 -11.83 3.66 23.29
CA TYR A 45 -12.69 4.21 22.26
C TYR A 45 -12.68 3.31 21.03
N SER A 46 -13.80 3.34 20.32
CA SER A 46 -13.96 2.63 19.06
C SER A 46 -12.94 3.04 18.00
N GLU A 47 -12.84 2.22 16.97
CA GLU A 47 -12.03 2.46 15.77
C GLU A 47 -12.49 3.73 15.04
N GLY A 48 -11.55 4.46 14.43
CA GLY A 48 -11.81 5.66 13.63
C GLY A 48 -11.10 6.93 14.11
N PHE A 49 -11.04 7.94 13.24
CA PHE A 49 -10.32 9.21 13.46
C PHE A 49 -10.86 10.09 14.60
N LYS A 50 -11.97 9.69 15.22
CA LYS A 50 -12.63 10.43 16.30
C LYS A 50 -12.99 9.39 17.34
N ARG A 51 -12.72 9.68 18.60
CA ARG A 51 -13.17 8.90 19.76
C ARG A 51 -14.71 8.90 19.85
N GLU A 52 -15.37 8.24 18.90
CA GLU A 52 -16.80 8.39 18.62
C GLU A 52 -17.65 7.78 19.73
N PHE A 53 -17.27 6.61 20.24
CA PHE A 53 -17.94 5.97 21.36
C PHE A 53 -16.97 5.19 22.24
N VAL A 54 -17.32 5.10 23.53
CA VAL A 54 -16.61 4.27 24.51
C VAL A 54 -17.06 2.83 24.34
N VAL A 55 -16.12 1.93 24.01
CA VAL A 55 -16.37 0.49 23.86
C VAL A 55 -16.00 -0.30 25.11
N TYR A 56 -15.15 0.26 25.97
CA TYR A 56 -14.76 -0.38 27.22
C TYR A 56 -14.29 0.64 28.27
N ARG A 57 -14.57 0.36 29.54
CA ARG A 57 -14.07 1.11 30.70
C ARG A 57 -13.62 0.14 31.77
N SER A 58 -12.50 0.45 32.44
CA SER A 58 -12.08 -0.30 33.61
C SER A 58 -11.25 0.54 34.58
N SER A 59 -11.47 0.27 35.87
CA SER A 59 -10.60 0.69 36.99
C SER A 59 -9.96 -0.52 37.68
N SER A 60 -10.08 -1.72 37.11
CA SER A 60 -9.51 -2.95 37.68
C SER A 60 -8.02 -3.02 37.39
N ARG A 61 -7.19 -3.12 38.44
CA ARG A 61 -5.73 -3.24 38.31
C ARG A 61 -5.31 -4.43 37.44
N LYS A 62 -6.08 -5.51 37.44
CA LYS A 62 -5.86 -6.68 36.58
C LYS A 62 -5.85 -6.30 35.10
N ASP A 63 -6.71 -5.38 34.68
CA ASP A 63 -6.81 -4.98 33.27
C ASP A 63 -5.61 -4.15 32.82
N PHE A 64 -5.10 -3.29 33.69
CA PHE A 64 -3.87 -2.53 33.43
C PHE A 64 -2.63 -3.44 33.40
N GLU A 65 -2.52 -4.42 34.30
CA GLU A 65 -1.43 -5.41 34.24
C GLU A 65 -1.49 -6.23 32.95
N GLN A 66 -2.68 -6.66 32.56
CA GLN A 66 -2.88 -7.34 31.29
C GLN A 66 -2.52 -6.43 30.09
N LEU A 67 -2.84 -5.13 30.15
CA LEU A 67 -2.46 -4.18 29.11
C LEU A 67 -0.93 -4.09 28.96
N LYS A 68 -0.19 -3.91 30.07
CA LYS A 68 1.28 -3.90 30.05
C LYS A 68 1.84 -5.19 29.45
N SER A 69 1.26 -6.33 29.83
CA SER A 69 1.70 -7.64 29.34
C SER A 69 1.48 -7.83 27.84
N ALA A 70 0.47 -7.16 27.28
CA ALA A 70 0.08 -7.24 25.88
C ALA A 70 0.95 -6.37 24.97
N ILE A 71 1.46 -5.24 25.47
CA ILE A 71 2.30 -4.32 24.73
C ILE A 71 3.69 -4.94 24.54
N THR A 72 4.02 -5.26 23.30
CA THR A 72 5.35 -5.76 22.90
C THR A 72 5.83 -4.97 21.70
N LEU A 73 6.93 -4.22 21.82
CA LEU A 73 7.51 -3.49 20.70
C LEU A 73 8.67 -4.27 20.07
N LYS A 74 8.71 -4.38 18.73
CA LYS A 74 9.86 -4.94 18.01
C LYS A 74 11.13 -4.15 18.31
N ARG A 75 12.28 -4.84 18.23
CA ARG A 75 13.60 -4.24 18.46
C ARG A 75 14.00 -3.25 17.36
N THR A 76 13.50 -3.44 16.14
CA THR A 76 13.81 -2.63 14.96
C THR A 76 12.54 -2.21 14.24
N GLY A 77 12.64 -1.14 13.43
CA GLY A 77 11.56 -0.68 12.56
C GLY A 77 10.63 0.36 13.18
N GLY A 78 11.08 1.17 14.13
CA GLY A 78 10.37 2.34 14.64
C GLY A 78 11.34 3.39 15.18
N PRO A 79 10.88 4.63 15.44
CA PRO A 79 9.52 5.11 15.18
C PRO A 79 9.26 5.36 13.67
N PHE A 80 8.01 5.22 13.22
CA PHE A 80 7.54 5.63 11.90
C PHE A 80 6.16 6.28 11.99
N GLN A 81 5.60 6.78 10.90
CA GLN A 81 4.22 7.27 10.87
C GLN A 81 3.38 6.36 9.96
N CYS A 82 2.39 5.66 10.51
CA CYS A 82 1.42 4.91 9.71
C CYS A 82 0.53 5.90 8.95
N ALA A 83 0.21 5.59 7.69
CA ALA A 83 -0.86 6.27 6.94
C ALA A 83 -2.22 5.56 7.10
N CYS A 84 -2.27 4.59 8.00
CA CYS A 84 -3.36 3.66 8.25
C CYS A 84 -4.47 4.37 9.04
N MET A 85 -5.71 3.91 8.94
CA MET A 85 -6.75 4.38 9.87
C MET A 85 -6.45 3.85 11.27
N ASP A 86 -6.59 4.71 12.28
CA ASP A 86 -6.36 4.32 13.66
C ASP A 86 -7.42 3.29 14.12
N GLY A 87 -6.95 2.20 14.71
CA GLY A 87 -7.80 1.22 15.39
C GLY A 87 -8.21 1.72 16.79
N PRO A 88 -8.59 0.82 17.72
CA PRO A 88 -9.07 1.27 19.02
C PRO A 88 -8.00 2.05 19.80
N GLU A 89 -8.43 3.12 20.45
CA GLU A 89 -7.59 4.01 21.25
C GLU A 89 -7.86 3.83 22.74
N ILE A 90 -6.81 3.65 23.53
CA ILE A 90 -6.84 3.43 24.97
C ILE A 90 -6.36 4.70 25.66
N ALA A 91 -7.27 5.48 26.23
CA ALA A 91 -6.92 6.58 27.12
C ALA A 91 -6.69 6.06 28.54
N LEU A 92 -5.59 6.51 29.15
CA LEU A 92 -5.22 6.26 30.54
C LEU A 92 -5.48 7.55 31.33
N LEU A 93 -6.33 7.47 32.34
CA LEU A 93 -6.79 8.61 33.12
C LEU A 93 -6.29 8.51 34.56
N LYS A 94 -6.02 9.67 35.16
CA LYS A 94 -5.80 9.85 36.60
C LYS A 94 -6.62 11.03 37.06
N ASN A 95 -7.48 10.85 38.05
CA ASN A 95 -8.43 11.86 38.50
C ASN A 95 -9.25 12.46 37.35
N LYS A 96 -9.71 11.60 36.42
CA LYS A 96 -10.45 11.96 35.19
C LYS A 96 -9.66 12.80 34.16
N LYS A 97 -8.37 13.02 34.37
CA LYS A 97 -7.48 13.67 33.41
C LYS A 97 -6.67 12.62 32.66
N GLU A 98 -6.66 12.69 31.34
CA GLU A 98 -5.80 11.86 30.51
C GLU A 98 -4.32 12.13 30.80
N ILE A 99 -3.58 11.07 31.09
CA ILE A 99 -2.13 11.11 31.37
C ILE A 99 -1.31 10.42 30.29
N ALA A 100 -1.92 9.54 29.51
CA ALA A 100 -1.33 8.89 28.36
C ALA A 100 -2.40 8.26 27.48
N THR A 101 -2.01 7.97 26.25
CA THR A 101 -2.85 7.28 25.27
C THR A 101 -2.02 6.22 24.57
N VAL A 102 -2.63 5.07 24.29
CA VAL A 102 -2.06 3.98 23.49
C VAL A 102 -3.06 3.64 22.39
N TRP A 103 -2.63 3.49 21.14
CA TRP A 103 -3.53 3.13 20.05
C TRP A 103 -3.00 1.96 19.23
N ASN A 104 -3.95 1.21 18.65
CA ASN A 104 -3.69 0.06 17.79
C ASN A 104 -3.68 0.48 16.33
N HIS A 105 -2.60 0.18 15.61
CA HIS A 105 -2.60 0.24 14.14
C HIS A 105 -2.75 -1.16 13.60
N GLU A 106 -4.00 -1.53 13.28
CA GLU A 106 -4.33 -2.73 12.53
C GLU A 106 -3.79 -4.04 13.15
N GLY A 107 -3.43 -4.05 14.44
CA GLY A 107 -2.75 -5.17 15.11
C GLY A 107 -1.23 -5.25 14.86
N THR A 108 -0.69 -4.49 13.90
CA THR A 108 0.70 -4.60 13.43
C THR A 108 1.64 -3.58 14.07
N ALA A 109 1.12 -2.46 14.55
CA ALA A 109 1.89 -1.44 15.25
C ALA A 109 1.13 -0.83 16.43
N ILE A 110 1.90 -0.26 17.36
CA ILE A 110 1.40 0.39 18.57
C ILE A 110 1.97 1.81 18.59
N GLY A 111 1.10 2.78 18.67
CA GLY A 111 1.47 4.16 18.94
C GLY A 111 1.12 4.56 20.38
N SER A 112 1.72 5.65 20.85
CA SER A 112 1.47 6.17 22.19
C SER A 112 1.79 7.65 22.27
N SER A 113 1.09 8.39 23.14
CA SER A 113 1.39 9.80 23.41
C SER A 113 2.74 10.01 24.12
N VAL A 114 3.39 8.93 24.57
CA VAL A 114 4.68 8.96 25.28
C VAL A 114 5.87 9.03 24.31
N TRP A 115 5.67 8.70 23.03
CA TRP A 115 6.70 8.77 22.01
C TRP A 115 6.15 9.30 20.68
N ASN A 116 7.04 9.69 19.77
CA ASN A 116 6.62 10.13 18.45
C ASN A 116 6.44 8.93 17.53
N GLY A 117 5.31 8.88 16.82
CA GLY A 117 5.00 7.86 15.83
C GLY A 117 4.71 6.48 16.41
N ASP A 118 4.86 5.48 15.55
CA ASP A 118 4.42 4.11 15.76
C ASP A 118 5.59 3.16 15.80
N TRP A 119 5.40 2.08 16.55
CA TRP A 119 6.38 1.01 16.66
C TRP A 119 5.72 -0.30 16.26
N TYR A 120 6.41 -1.09 15.43
CA TYR A 120 5.90 -2.42 15.10
C TYR A 120 5.69 -3.25 16.36
N ASN A 121 4.57 -3.93 16.39
CA ASN A 121 4.23 -4.88 17.43
C ASN A 121 5.05 -6.16 17.29
N GLY A 122 5.68 -6.60 18.38
CA GLY A 122 6.46 -7.83 18.44
C GLY A 122 5.62 -9.09 18.59
N ASP A 123 4.36 -8.96 19.04
CA ASP A 123 3.44 -10.08 19.27
C ASP A 123 1.98 -9.61 19.03
N ALA A 124 1.59 -9.59 17.75
CA ALA A 124 0.24 -9.18 17.31
C ALA A 124 -0.86 -9.96 18.02
N ASP A 125 -0.69 -11.27 18.18
CA ASP A 125 -1.72 -12.11 18.77
C ASP A 125 -1.91 -11.85 20.27
N ARG A 126 -0.82 -11.60 21.02
CA ARG A 126 -0.93 -11.19 22.42
C ARG A 126 -1.62 -9.84 22.58
N TRP A 127 -1.30 -8.89 21.70
CA TRP A 127 -1.93 -7.58 21.68
C TRP A 127 -3.43 -7.68 21.40
N LEU A 128 -3.81 -8.39 20.35
CA LEU A 128 -5.21 -8.56 19.94
C LEU A 128 -6.03 -9.36 20.97
N ARG A 129 -5.45 -10.37 21.63
CA ARG A 129 -6.09 -11.10 22.73
C ARG A 129 -6.55 -10.20 23.87
N TRP A 130 -5.85 -9.09 24.10
CA TRP A 130 -6.27 -8.14 25.13
C TRP A 130 -7.61 -7.48 24.77
N PHE A 131 -7.82 -7.16 23.50
CA PHE A 131 -9.11 -6.65 23.01
C PHE A 131 -10.19 -7.74 23.01
N ASP A 132 -9.86 -8.94 22.53
CA ASP A 132 -10.80 -10.07 22.46
C ASP A 132 -11.37 -10.43 23.84
N ALA A 133 -10.51 -10.47 24.86
CA ALA A 133 -10.90 -10.79 26.24
C ALA A 133 -11.92 -9.80 26.85
N ARG A 134 -12.14 -8.66 26.18
CA ARG A 134 -13.08 -7.60 26.56
C ARG A 134 -14.23 -7.45 25.57
N GLY A 135 -14.39 -8.40 24.64
CA GLY A 135 -15.45 -8.40 23.64
C GLY A 135 -15.22 -7.43 22.48
N MET A 136 -14.01 -6.88 22.32
CA MET A 136 -13.66 -5.94 21.25
C MET A 136 -12.97 -6.69 20.09
N THR A 137 -13.74 -7.40 19.26
CA THR A 137 -13.17 -8.29 18.22
C THR A 137 -12.79 -7.58 16.91
N GLY A 138 -13.25 -6.34 16.69
CA GLY A 138 -13.04 -5.59 15.45
C GLY A 138 -11.56 -5.50 15.03
N ALA A 139 -10.67 -5.18 15.97
CA ALA A 139 -9.24 -5.09 15.69
C ALA A 139 -8.64 -6.41 15.17
N ARG A 140 -9.09 -7.55 15.70
CA ARG A 140 -8.65 -8.88 15.23
C ARG A 140 -9.25 -9.23 13.88
N GLU A 141 -10.52 -8.94 13.68
CA GLU A 141 -11.21 -9.17 12.41
C GLU A 141 -10.53 -8.40 11.27
N PHE A 142 -10.21 -7.13 11.51
CA PHE A 142 -9.47 -6.27 10.60
C PHE A 142 -8.04 -6.80 10.34
N PHE A 143 -7.26 -7.11 11.38
CA PHE A 143 -5.93 -7.69 11.24
C PHE A 143 -5.96 -8.97 10.39
N ASN A 144 -6.91 -9.86 10.65
CA ASN A 144 -7.06 -11.11 9.90
C ASN A 144 -7.46 -10.86 8.45
N GLN A 145 -8.29 -9.85 8.18
CA GLN A 145 -8.66 -9.45 6.82
C GLN A 145 -7.44 -8.94 6.06
N VAL A 146 -6.73 -7.95 6.59
CA VAL A 146 -5.51 -7.40 5.97
C VAL A 146 -4.49 -8.51 5.74
N HIS A 147 -4.29 -9.40 6.71
CA HIS A 147 -3.36 -10.50 6.54
C HIS A 147 -3.76 -11.47 5.41
N ARG A 148 -5.05 -11.80 5.29
CA ARG A 148 -5.56 -12.61 4.16
C ARG A 148 -5.38 -11.89 2.82
N GLU A 149 -5.64 -10.59 2.78
CA GLU A 149 -5.46 -9.76 1.59
C GLU A 149 -3.99 -9.67 1.18
N GLU A 150 -3.07 -9.52 2.13
CA GLU A 150 -1.62 -9.54 1.87
C GLU A 150 -1.14 -10.88 1.31
N ILE A 151 -1.61 -12.00 1.87
CA ILE A 151 -1.30 -13.34 1.37
C ILE A 151 -1.80 -13.48 -0.06
N ARG A 152 -3.06 -13.13 -0.30
CA ARG A 152 -3.68 -13.18 -1.63
C ARG A 152 -2.91 -12.29 -2.61
N ALA A 153 -2.59 -11.06 -2.24
CA ALA A 153 -1.84 -10.12 -3.07
C ALA A 153 -0.44 -10.67 -3.46
N LYS A 154 0.27 -11.32 -2.54
CA LYS A 154 1.56 -11.98 -2.83
C LYS A 154 1.40 -13.15 -3.79
N GLU A 155 0.35 -13.96 -3.62
CA GLU A 155 0.05 -15.06 -4.52
C GLU A 155 -0.32 -14.54 -5.92
N ASP A 156 -1.12 -13.50 -5.98
CA ASP A 156 -1.54 -12.80 -7.19
C ASP A 156 -0.33 -12.24 -7.94
N GLU A 157 0.57 -11.53 -7.24
CA GLU A 157 1.83 -11.03 -7.80
C GLU A 157 2.69 -12.17 -8.34
N ARG A 158 2.84 -13.27 -7.59
CA ARG A 158 3.62 -14.42 -8.02
C ARG A 158 3.03 -15.06 -9.28
N ARG A 159 1.70 -15.16 -9.39
CA ARG A 159 1.03 -15.67 -10.61
C ARG A 159 1.25 -14.72 -11.78
N TRP A 160 1.10 -13.43 -11.57
CA TRP A 160 1.32 -12.40 -12.57
C TRP A 160 2.75 -12.42 -13.12
N LEU A 161 3.77 -12.45 -12.24
CA LEU A 161 5.18 -12.53 -12.62
C LEU A 161 5.53 -13.83 -13.38
N LYS A 162 4.77 -14.91 -13.18
CA LYS A 162 4.96 -16.15 -13.96
C LYS A 162 4.63 -15.94 -15.44
N THR A 163 3.66 -15.08 -15.74
CA THR A 163 3.21 -14.75 -17.10
C THR A 163 4.03 -13.66 -17.78
N MET A 164 4.89 -12.98 -17.02
CA MET A 164 5.81 -11.97 -17.54
C MET A 164 6.70 -12.54 -18.65
N PRO A 165 6.85 -11.82 -19.79
CA PRO A 165 7.81 -12.18 -20.83
C PRO A 165 9.20 -12.49 -20.27
N SER A 166 9.79 -13.61 -20.70
CA SER A 166 11.04 -14.11 -20.12
C SER A 166 12.20 -13.12 -20.25
N SER A 167 12.21 -12.28 -21.29
CA SER A 167 13.23 -11.24 -21.48
C SER A 167 13.17 -10.11 -20.44
N LEU A 168 12.02 -9.92 -19.78
CA LEU A 168 11.85 -8.91 -18.75
C LEU A 168 12.29 -9.39 -17.36
N LYS A 169 12.27 -10.71 -17.09
CA LYS A 169 12.61 -11.30 -15.77
C LYS A 169 13.93 -10.79 -15.19
N PRO A 170 15.04 -10.73 -15.95
CA PRO A 170 16.32 -10.25 -15.41
C PRO A 170 16.34 -8.76 -15.07
N LEU A 171 15.42 -7.96 -15.63
CA LEU A 171 15.35 -6.51 -15.47
C LEU A 171 14.34 -6.08 -14.40
N TRP A 172 13.48 -7.00 -13.97
CA TRP A 172 12.31 -6.69 -13.16
C TRP A 172 12.65 -6.06 -11.81
N SER A 173 13.63 -6.61 -11.07
CA SER A 173 14.02 -6.09 -9.76
C SER A 173 14.48 -4.63 -9.81
N ASN A 174 15.19 -4.25 -10.87
CA ASN A 174 15.63 -2.87 -11.09
C ASN A 174 14.48 -1.95 -11.54
N ALA A 175 13.52 -2.46 -12.32
CA ALA A 175 12.35 -1.68 -12.71
C ALA A 175 11.46 -1.36 -11.50
N VAL A 176 11.19 -2.35 -10.64
CA VAL A 176 10.35 -2.16 -9.44
C VAL A 176 11.04 -1.29 -8.39
N SER A 177 12.36 -1.39 -8.21
CA SER A 177 13.07 -0.54 -7.23
C SER A 177 13.04 0.96 -7.58
N GLN A 178 12.84 1.30 -8.85
CA GLN A 178 12.69 2.68 -9.33
C GLN A 178 11.25 3.18 -9.29
N TYR A 179 10.28 2.28 -9.10
CA TYR A 179 8.86 2.56 -9.15
C TYR A 179 8.37 3.15 -7.81
N GLN A 180 7.91 4.40 -7.83
CA GLN A 180 7.34 5.11 -6.67
C GLN A 180 6.11 5.92 -7.13
N PRO A 181 4.94 5.28 -7.27
CA PRO A 181 3.72 5.96 -7.69
C PRO A 181 3.23 6.97 -6.62
N PRO A 182 2.48 8.02 -7.01
CA PRO A 182 2.06 8.34 -8.38
C PRO A 182 3.10 9.13 -9.22
N GLY A 183 4.29 9.44 -8.68
CA GLY A 183 5.18 10.45 -9.28
C GLY A 183 6.40 9.93 -10.04
N LYS A 184 6.86 8.70 -9.79
CA LYS A 184 8.11 8.18 -10.35
C LYS A 184 7.92 6.79 -10.97
N TYR A 185 8.31 6.68 -12.23
CA TYR A 185 8.25 5.45 -13.01
C TYR A 185 9.66 5.02 -13.43
N PRO A 186 9.91 3.71 -13.60
CA PRO A 186 11.19 3.24 -14.11
C PRO A 186 11.44 3.74 -15.53
N ASN A 187 12.72 3.83 -15.91
CA ASN A 187 13.08 3.93 -17.31
C ASN A 187 12.63 2.66 -18.04
N LEU A 188 11.71 2.79 -19.00
CA LEU A 188 11.13 1.66 -19.74
C LEU A 188 12.00 1.21 -20.91
N GLU A 189 13.00 1.97 -21.32
CA GLU A 189 13.83 1.67 -22.50
C GLU A 189 14.53 0.29 -22.41
N PRO A 190 15.14 -0.12 -21.28
CA PRO A 190 15.71 -1.45 -21.16
C PRO A 190 14.69 -2.58 -21.34
N LEU A 191 13.45 -2.37 -20.84
CA LEU A 191 12.36 -3.34 -20.96
C LEU A 191 11.90 -3.44 -22.43
N ASN A 192 11.77 -2.32 -23.13
CA ASN A 192 11.45 -2.28 -24.56
C ASN A 192 12.48 -3.00 -25.43
N LEU A 193 13.77 -2.74 -25.20
CA LEU A 193 14.84 -3.40 -25.94
C LEU A 193 14.84 -4.92 -25.70
N ALA A 194 14.58 -5.37 -24.47
CA ALA A 194 14.46 -6.79 -24.14
C ALA A 194 13.24 -7.43 -24.81
N LEU A 195 12.09 -6.76 -24.82
CA LEU A 195 10.89 -7.21 -25.53
C LEU A 195 11.11 -7.28 -27.03
N ALA A 196 11.80 -6.31 -27.62
CA ALA A 196 12.09 -6.29 -29.04
C ALA A 196 13.00 -7.43 -29.50
N LYS A 197 13.95 -7.83 -28.64
CA LYS A 197 14.80 -9.00 -28.89
C LYS A 197 14.02 -10.32 -28.81
N GLN A 198 13.05 -10.42 -27.90
CA GLN A 198 12.24 -11.63 -27.75
C GLN A 198 11.14 -11.73 -28.83
N TYR A 199 10.51 -10.60 -29.16
CA TYR A 199 9.41 -10.51 -30.12
C TYR A 199 9.79 -9.52 -31.22
N ALA A 200 10.30 -10.06 -32.34
CA ALA A 200 10.69 -9.29 -33.51
C ALA A 200 9.49 -8.56 -34.13
N ASP A 201 8.33 -9.22 -34.17
CA ASP A 201 7.07 -8.65 -34.63
C ASP A 201 6.41 -7.79 -33.53
N ILE A 202 5.93 -6.60 -33.93
CA ILE A 202 5.25 -5.66 -33.03
C ILE A 202 3.94 -6.24 -32.51
N SER A 203 3.17 -6.94 -33.36
CA SER A 203 1.88 -7.50 -32.95
C SER A 203 2.06 -8.62 -31.91
N GLY A 204 3.04 -9.49 -32.12
CA GLY A 204 3.42 -10.52 -31.15
C GLY A 204 3.88 -9.92 -29.81
N ARG A 205 4.59 -8.80 -29.84
CA ARG A 205 5.02 -8.08 -28.63
C ARG A 205 3.84 -7.47 -27.87
N ILE A 206 2.94 -6.79 -28.57
CA ILE A 206 1.74 -6.19 -27.96
C ILE A 206 0.87 -7.27 -27.34
N ARG A 207 0.65 -8.39 -28.04
CA ARG A 207 -0.12 -9.51 -27.49
C ARG A 207 0.52 -10.13 -26.26
N ALA A 208 1.84 -10.33 -26.25
CA ALA A 208 2.54 -10.80 -25.05
C ALA A 208 2.37 -9.84 -23.86
N LEU A 209 2.42 -8.53 -24.11
CA LEU A 209 2.16 -7.51 -23.10
C LEU A 209 0.69 -7.50 -22.64
N MET A 210 -0.27 -7.66 -23.54
CA MET A 210 -1.69 -7.79 -23.19
C MET A 210 -1.94 -9.04 -22.36
N ALA A 211 -1.37 -10.19 -22.73
CA ALA A 211 -1.50 -11.40 -21.94
C ALA A 211 -0.92 -11.23 -20.52
N TRP A 212 0.23 -10.56 -20.40
CA TRP A 212 0.81 -10.26 -19.09
C TRP A 212 -0.07 -9.28 -18.28
N TYR A 213 -0.52 -8.19 -18.90
CA TYR A 213 -1.39 -7.20 -18.23
C TYR A 213 -2.75 -7.77 -17.83
N GLY A 214 -3.34 -8.62 -18.68
CA GLY A 214 -4.59 -9.34 -18.45
C GLY A 214 -4.46 -10.50 -17.47
N SER A 215 -3.25 -10.90 -17.10
CA SER A 215 -3.02 -11.88 -16.02
C SER A 215 -3.00 -11.23 -14.63
N GLY A 216 -3.22 -9.91 -14.55
CA GLY A 216 -3.29 -9.17 -13.30
C GLY A 216 -4.51 -9.55 -12.46
N ALA A 217 -4.44 -9.29 -11.15
CA ALA A 217 -5.54 -9.59 -10.22
C ALA A 217 -6.22 -8.33 -9.70
N GLY A 218 -5.65 -7.15 -9.97
CA GLY A 218 -6.21 -5.87 -9.54
C GLY A 218 -7.50 -5.50 -10.26
N PRO A 219 -8.38 -4.72 -9.62
CA PRO A 219 -9.50 -4.09 -10.32
C PRO A 219 -8.99 -3.22 -11.48
N TRP A 220 -9.86 -2.99 -12.45
CA TRP A 220 -9.55 -2.12 -13.60
C TRP A 220 -9.48 -0.63 -13.22
N SER A 221 -9.97 -0.30 -12.03
CA SER A 221 -9.86 1.01 -11.39
C SER A 221 -8.50 1.30 -10.74
N GLY A 222 -7.57 0.35 -10.61
CA GLY A 222 -6.25 0.66 -10.07
C GLY A 222 -5.40 -0.52 -9.62
N PHE A 223 -4.95 -0.44 -8.37
CA PHE A 223 -3.93 -1.29 -7.71
C PHE A 223 -4.09 -2.79 -7.97
N PRO A 224 -3.00 -3.58 -7.97
CA PRO A 224 -1.68 -3.22 -7.43
C PRO A 224 -0.77 -2.48 -8.42
N GLY A 225 0.00 -1.51 -7.91
CA GLY A 225 0.79 -0.59 -8.74
C GLY A 225 1.84 -1.27 -9.62
N TYR A 226 2.33 -2.46 -9.25
CA TYR A 226 3.31 -3.18 -10.08
C TYR A 226 2.76 -3.52 -11.49
N GLU A 227 1.43 -3.64 -11.63
CA GLU A 227 0.78 -3.93 -12.92
C GLU A 227 0.85 -2.74 -13.90
N GLU A 228 1.03 -1.52 -13.39
CA GLU A 228 1.14 -0.30 -14.21
C GLU A 228 2.33 -0.30 -15.16
N ILE A 229 3.38 -1.09 -14.88
CA ILE A 229 4.54 -1.19 -15.78
C ILE A 229 4.12 -1.84 -17.11
N ALA A 230 3.32 -2.92 -17.06
CA ALA A 230 2.80 -3.55 -18.26
C ALA A 230 1.86 -2.61 -19.03
N GLU A 231 0.98 -1.90 -18.31
CA GLU A 231 0.10 -0.88 -18.88
C GLU A 231 0.92 0.22 -19.60
N LYS A 232 1.97 0.74 -18.98
CA LYS A 232 2.79 1.81 -19.57
C LYS A 232 3.57 1.36 -20.79
N LEU A 233 4.05 0.12 -20.82
CA LEU A 233 4.65 -0.47 -22.01
C LEU A 233 3.62 -0.56 -23.15
N LEU A 234 2.38 -0.97 -22.89
CA LEU A 234 1.30 -0.96 -23.88
C LEU A 234 0.97 0.45 -24.37
N ARG A 235 0.94 1.44 -23.47
CA ARG A 235 0.59 2.85 -23.81
C ARG A 235 1.66 3.60 -24.62
N GLN A 236 2.81 2.99 -24.89
CA GLN A 236 3.79 3.55 -25.83
C GLN A 236 3.38 3.32 -27.29
N TYR A 237 2.46 2.40 -27.56
CA TYR A 237 1.91 2.15 -28.89
C TYR A 237 0.66 3.03 -29.14
N PRO A 238 0.47 3.57 -30.36
CA PRO A 238 -0.79 4.20 -30.76
C PRO A 238 -1.98 3.23 -30.67
N ALA A 239 -3.19 3.72 -30.41
CA ALA A 239 -4.33 2.81 -30.19
C ALA A 239 -4.65 2.01 -31.46
N LYS A 240 -4.48 2.61 -32.64
CA LYS A 240 -4.56 1.90 -33.92
C LYS A 240 -3.67 0.65 -33.99
N VAL A 241 -2.41 0.77 -33.55
CA VAL A 241 -1.45 -0.35 -33.55
C VAL A 241 -1.83 -1.41 -32.51
N LEU A 242 -2.37 -0.99 -31.35
CA LEU A 242 -2.90 -1.91 -30.35
C LEU A 242 -4.09 -2.70 -30.90
N ILE A 243 -5.01 -2.05 -31.61
CA ILE A 243 -6.17 -2.68 -32.25
C ILE A 243 -5.74 -3.67 -33.33
N GLU A 244 -4.87 -3.24 -34.26
CA GLU A 244 -4.36 -4.10 -35.34
C GLU A 244 -3.67 -5.37 -34.81
N ALA A 245 -3.03 -5.29 -33.64
CA ALA A 245 -2.35 -6.45 -33.02
C ALA A 245 -3.31 -7.53 -32.51
N VAL A 246 -4.58 -7.19 -32.26
CA VAL A 246 -5.59 -8.09 -31.69
C VAL A 246 -6.79 -8.34 -32.62
N GLU A 247 -6.96 -7.50 -33.63
CA GLU A 247 -8.00 -7.64 -34.64
C GLU A 247 -7.80 -8.90 -35.49
N SER A 248 -8.90 -9.60 -35.82
CA SER A 248 -8.90 -10.78 -36.71
C SER A 248 -8.09 -11.99 -36.22
N ARG A 249 -7.96 -12.15 -34.89
CA ARG A 249 -7.25 -13.28 -34.27
C ARG A 249 -8.09 -13.99 -33.22
N ASN A 250 -7.84 -15.29 -33.06
CA ASN A 250 -8.29 -16.03 -31.89
C ASN A 250 -7.36 -15.70 -30.73
N LEU A 251 -7.79 -14.74 -29.91
CA LEU A 251 -7.09 -14.30 -28.72
C LEU A 251 -7.25 -15.32 -27.60
N THR A 252 -6.24 -15.44 -26.75
CA THR A 252 -6.38 -16.16 -25.48
C THR A 252 -7.20 -15.35 -24.48
N ASP A 253 -7.73 -15.99 -23.43
CA ASP A 253 -8.46 -15.29 -22.38
C ASP A 253 -7.62 -14.18 -21.73
N GLN A 254 -6.31 -14.38 -21.57
CA GLN A 254 -5.42 -13.36 -21.01
C GLN A 254 -5.19 -12.19 -21.98
N GLU A 255 -5.07 -12.47 -23.28
CA GLU A 255 -4.96 -11.42 -24.30
C GLU A 255 -6.25 -10.60 -24.39
N LEU A 256 -7.42 -11.27 -24.36
CA LEU A 256 -8.74 -10.62 -24.28
C LEU A 256 -8.87 -9.75 -23.03
N GLU A 257 -8.49 -10.29 -21.86
CA GLU A 257 -8.52 -9.53 -20.61
C GLU A 257 -7.62 -8.30 -20.68
N GLY A 258 -6.39 -8.44 -21.18
CA GLY A 258 -5.46 -7.33 -21.32
C GLY A 258 -5.92 -6.27 -22.31
N ALA A 259 -6.50 -6.69 -23.44
CA ALA A 259 -7.10 -5.82 -24.43
C ALA A 259 -8.30 -5.06 -23.85
N ALA A 260 -9.19 -5.78 -23.15
CA ALA A 260 -10.37 -5.16 -22.56
C ALA A 260 -9.97 -4.16 -21.47
N ARG A 261 -8.96 -4.51 -20.65
CA ARG A 261 -8.42 -3.63 -19.60
C ARG A 261 -7.72 -2.39 -20.14
N ILE A 262 -6.95 -2.48 -21.23
CA ILE A 262 -6.26 -1.30 -21.79
C ILE A 262 -7.24 -0.30 -22.44
N PHE A 263 -8.31 -0.80 -23.08
CA PHE A 263 -9.29 0.03 -23.77
C PHE A 263 -10.45 0.49 -22.88
N GLY A 264 -10.81 -0.27 -21.84
CA GLY A 264 -11.90 0.03 -20.91
C GLY A 264 -11.46 0.45 -19.50
N GLY A 265 -10.15 0.47 -19.23
CA GLY A 265 -9.60 0.81 -17.92
C GLY A 265 -9.74 2.28 -17.53
N TRP A 266 -9.19 2.63 -16.37
CA TRP A 266 -9.25 4.00 -15.84
C TRP A 266 -8.63 5.05 -16.77
N THR A 267 -7.49 4.73 -17.36
CA THR A 267 -6.74 5.67 -18.20
C THR A 267 -7.13 5.47 -19.67
N PRO A 268 -7.67 6.49 -20.37
CA PRO A 268 -7.99 6.36 -21.78
C PRO A 268 -6.71 6.17 -22.62
N VAL A 269 -6.83 5.45 -23.73
CA VAL A 269 -5.77 5.42 -24.77
C VAL A 269 -5.59 6.82 -25.36
N ARG A 270 -4.38 7.14 -25.83
CA ARG A 270 -3.98 8.52 -26.17
C ARG A 270 -4.75 9.12 -27.36
N ASP A 271 -5.23 8.28 -28.25
CA ASP A 271 -5.96 8.68 -29.45
C ASP A 271 -7.35 8.03 -29.46
N SER A 272 -8.30 8.69 -30.14
CA SER A 272 -9.70 8.28 -30.21
C SER A 272 -9.94 7.26 -31.34
N THR A 273 -8.98 6.39 -31.66
CA THR A 273 -9.15 5.42 -32.74
C THR A 273 -10.35 4.52 -32.41
N PRO A 274 -11.38 4.45 -33.28
CA PRO A 274 -12.54 3.62 -33.04
C PRO A 274 -12.16 2.13 -32.98
N ILE A 275 -12.70 1.40 -32.00
CA ILE A 275 -12.54 -0.05 -31.89
C ILE A 275 -13.52 -0.71 -32.88
N PRO A 276 -13.06 -1.61 -33.77
CA PRO A 276 -13.91 -2.37 -34.68
C PRO A 276 -15.05 -3.08 -33.95
N ALA A 277 -16.24 -3.13 -34.56
CA ALA A 277 -17.45 -3.65 -33.92
C ALA A 277 -17.29 -5.09 -33.42
N ASP A 278 -16.67 -5.96 -34.22
CA ASP A 278 -16.43 -7.36 -33.87
C ASP A 278 -15.53 -7.51 -32.65
N LEU A 279 -14.43 -6.74 -32.61
CA LEU A 279 -13.52 -6.71 -31.47
C LEU A 279 -14.23 -6.16 -30.23
N ARG A 280 -14.97 -5.05 -30.37
CA ARG A 280 -15.75 -4.46 -29.28
C ARG A 280 -16.75 -5.45 -28.68
N HIS A 281 -17.44 -6.21 -29.52
CA HIS A 281 -18.38 -7.25 -29.07
C HIS A 281 -17.66 -8.37 -28.30
N ALA A 282 -16.53 -8.87 -28.83
CA ALA A 282 -15.74 -9.90 -28.17
C ALA A 282 -15.21 -9.45 -26.80
N LEU A 283 -14.71 -8.21 -26.69
CA LEU A 283 -14.25 -7.64 -25.42
C LEU A 283 -15.39 -7.48 -24.42
N LEU A 284 -16.56 -7.01 -24.85
CA LEU A 284 -17.74 -6.90 -23.99
C LEU A 284 -18.19 -8.27 -23.49
N GLU A 285 -18.35 -9.25 -24.38
CA GLU A 285 -18.80 -10.60 -24.03
C GLU A 285 -17.84 -11.26 -23.03
N HIS A 286 -16.53 -11.12 -23.25
CA HIS A 286 -15.51 -11.58 -22.32
C HIS A 286 -15.68 -10.95 -20.92
N CYS A 287 -15.94 -9.64 -20.85
CA CYS A 287 -16.06 -8.96 -19.58
C CYS A 287 -17.33 -9.32 -18.79
N LEU A 288 -18.44 -9.54 -19.48
CA LEU A 288 -19.72 -9.89 -18.87
C LEU A 288 -19.71 -11.27 -18.19
N LYS A 289 -18.72 -12.13 -18.48
CA LYS A 289 -18.51 -13.41 -17.78
C LYS A 289 -17.87 -13.25 -16.39
N SER A 290 -17.39 -12.04 -16.06
CA SER A 290 -16.73 -11.76 -14.77
C SER A 290 -17.72 -11.60 -13.63
N SER A 291 -17.33 -12.03 -12.42
CA SER A 291 -18.01 -11.66 -11.17
C SER A 291 -17.51 -10.34 -10.58
N ASP A 292 -16.49 -9.71 -11.19
CA ASP A 292 -15.98 -8.40 -10.80
C ASP A 292 -16.86 -7.28 -11.40
N GLN A 293 -17.55 -6.58 -10.52
CA GLN A 293 -18.49 -5.53 -10.89
C GLN A 293 -17.81 -4.27 -11.47
N ASP A 294 -16.62 -3.89 -10.98
CA ASP A 294 -15.86 -2.73 -11.53
C ASP A 294 -15.47 -3.00 -12.99
N LYS A 295 -15.04 -4.24 -13.27
CA LYS A 295 -14.76 -4.69 -14.64
C LYS A 295 -16.01 -4.65 -15.52
N VAL A 296 -17.13 -5.21 -15.06
CA VAL A 296 -18.39 -5.26 -15.84
C VAL A 296 -18.88 -3.85 -16.19
N GLU A 297 -18.94 -2.95 -15.21
CA GLU A 297 -19.43 -1.58 -15.40
C GLU A 297 -18.53 -0.77 -16.34
N ARG A 298 -17.21 -0.96 -16.27
CA ARG A 298 -16.26 -0.33 -17.18
C ARG A 298 -16.40 -0.85 -18.61
N ALA A 299 -16.48 -2.17 -18.77
CA ALA A 299 -16.67 -2.78 -20.08
C ALA A 299 -17.97 -2.32 -20.73
N GLN A 300 -19.08 -2.23 -19.98
CA GLN A 300 -20.33 -1.69 -20.49
C GLN A 300 -20.18 -0.25 -20.97
N ARG A 301 -19.54 0.62 -20.17
CA ARG A 301 -19.30 2.02 -20.58
C ARG A 301 -18.40 2.15 -21.80
N ALA A 302 -17.39 1.28 -21.93
CA ALA A 302 -16.40 1.34 -23.00
C ALA A 302 -16.88 0.69 -24.30
N PHE A 303 -17.67 -0.39 -24.22
CA PHE A 303 -17.91 -1.29 -25.35
C PHE A 303 -19.39 -1.47 -25.72
N ALA A 304 -20.36 -1.11 -24.86
CA ALA A 304 -21.78 -1.33 -25.17
C ALA A 304 -22.38 -0.29 -26.14
N SER A 305 -21.79 0.90 -26.26
CA SER A 305 -22.31 1.94 -27.15
C SER A 305 -21.67 1.89 -28.54
N GLU A 306 -22.49 2.00 -29.59
CA GLU A 306 -22.06 2.40 -30.93
C GLU A 306 -21.71 3.89 -30.92
N LYS A 307 -20.48 4.22 -30.49
CA LYS A 307 -19.89 5.55 -30.72
C LYS A 307 -19.04 5.53 -31.98
#